data_AF-A0A0M4CV10-F1
#
_entry.id   AF-A0A0M4CV10-F1
#
_cell.length_a   1.000
_cell.length_b   1.000
_cell.length_c   1.000
_cell.angle_alpha   90.00
_cell.angle_beta   90.00
_cell.angle_gamma   90.00
#
_symmetry.space_group_name_H-M   'P 1'
#
loop_
_entity.id
_entity.type
_entity.pdbx_description
1 polymer ?
#
loop_
_entity_poly.entity_id
_entity_poly.type
_entity_poly.pdbx_seq_one_letter_code
_entity_poly.pdbx_strand_id
1 'polypeptide(L)'
;MVAFHTQQCVEKCLKSLLEEFGIESGKTHNLLTLKAAVERKDPVDLDEDTLSLLNKLYIDSRYPGEFGLLPTGAPTVDEAREFALFAHETMRITTEILAGQGKPGR
;
A
#
# COMPACT_ATOMS: atom_id res chain seq x y z
N MET A 1 -8.43 -11.86 -4.77
CA MET A 1 -9.30 -10.67 -4.77
C MET A 1 -8.99 -9.71 -3.63
N VAL A 2 -9.10 -10.10 -2.34
CA VAL A 2 -8.88 -9.17 -1.21
C VAL A 2 -7.46 -8.61 -1.17
N ALA A 3 -6.42 -9.46 -1.12
CA ALA A 3 -5.02 -9.00 -1.10
C ALA A 3 -4.65 -8.09 -2.30
N PHE A 4 -5.18 -8.40 -3.49
CA PHE A 4 -5.01 -7.57 -4.69
C PHE A 4 -5.62 -6.17 -4.50
N HIS A 5 -6.87 -6.08 -4.04
CA HIS A 5 -7.53 -4.80 -3.80
C HIS A 5 -6.89 -4.03 -2.64
N THR A 6 -6.43 -4.71 -1.60
CA THR A 6 -5.62 -4.10 -0.53
C THR A 6 -4.33 -3.51 -1.10
N GLN A 7 -3.55 -4.27 -1.86
CA GLN A 7 -2.32 -3.75 -2.48
C GLN A 7 -2.61 -2.51 -3.35
N GLN A 8 -3.65 -2.56 -4.19
CA GLN A 8 -4.03 -1.44 -5.05
C GLN A 8 -4.52 -0.22 -4.27
N CYS A 9 -5.20 -0.42 -3.15
CA CYS A 9 -5.62 0.67 -2.26
C CYS A 9 -4.40 1.35 -1.65
N VAL A 10 -3.49 0.57 -1.05
CA VAL A 10 -2.25 1.07 -0.44
C VAL A 10 -1.38 1.78 -1.48
N GLU A 11 -1.23 1.22 -2.69
CA GLU A 11 -0.48 1.83 -3.78
C GLU A 11 -1.00 3.22 -4.12
N LYS A 12 -2.32 3.36 -4.27
CA LYS A 12 -2.95 4.64 -4.62
C LYS A 12 -2.82 5.66 -3.50
N CYS A 13 -2.95 5.23 -2.25
CA CYS A 13 -2.77 6.10 -1.08
C CYS A 13 -1.33 6.65 -1.01
N LEU A 14 -0.32 5.80 -1.22
CA LEU A 14 1.07 6.26 -1.25
C LEU A 14 1.33 7.18 -2.44
N LYS A 15 0.80 6.86 -3.62
CA LYS A 15 0.94 7.71 -4.81
C LYS A 15 0.25 9.06 -4.67
N SER A 16 -0.90 9.15 -4.01
CA SER A 16 -1.55 10.44 -3.75
C SER A 16 -0.71 11.32 -2.82
N LEU A 17 -0.03 10.74 -1.82
CA LEU A 17 0.92 11.48 -0.99
C LEU A 17 2.12 11.98 -1.80
N LEU A 18 2.67 11.13 -2.68
CA LEU A 18 3.76 11.56 -3.56
C LEU A 18 3.34 12.71 -4.48
N GLU A 19 2.13 12.65 -5.05
CA GLU A 19 1.57 13.71 -5.89
C GLU A 19 1.40 15.02 -5.12
N GLU A 20 0.83 14.98 -3.91
CA GLU A 20 0.74 16.15 -3.02
C GLU A 20 2.12 16.76 -2.72
N PHE A 21 3.14 15.91 -2.56
CA PHE A 21 4.50 16.36 -2.27
C PHE A 21 5.27 16.84 -3.51
N GLY A 22 4.65 16.82 -4.70
CA GLY A 22 5.29 17.16 -5.96
C GLY A 22 6.39 16.17 -6.37
N ILE A 23 6.29 14.91 -5.94
CA ILE A 23 7.25 13.83 -6.24
C ILE A 23 6.63 12.91 -7.28
N GLU A 24 7.32 12.70 -8.41
CA GLU A 24 6.88 11.70 -9.39
C GLU A 24 6.97 10.29 -8.81
N SER A 25 5.85 9.55 -8.85
CA SER A 25 5.80 8.16 -8.35
C SER A 25 6.51 7.15 -9.26
N GLY A 26 6.82 7.51 -10.51
CA GLY A 26 7.37 6.61 -11.52
C GLY A 26 6.43 5.45 -11.89
N LYS A 27 6.95 4.52 -12.71
CA LYS A 27 6.25 3.28 -13.15
C LYS A 27 6.52 2.10 -12.20
N THR A 28 6.35 2.31 -10.90
CA THR A 28 6.48 1.25 -9.89
C THR A 28 5.14 0.93 -9.23
N HIS A 29 4.99 -0.34 -8.83
CA HIS A 29 3.90 -0.86 -8.01
C HIS A 29 4.42 -1.40 -6.67
N ASN A 30 5.73 -1.29 -6.42
CA ASN A 30 6.34 -1.78 -5.19
C ASN A 30 6.01 -0.84 -4.03
N LEU A 31 5.22 -1.33 -3.07
CA LEU A 31 4.76 -0.55 -1.93
C LEU A 31 5.88 -0.04 -1.02
N LEU A 32 6.96 -0.82 -0.81
CA LEU A 32 8.10 -0.40 0.01
C LEU A 32 8.87 0.74 -0.66
N THR A 33 9.06 0.67 -1.98
CA THR A 33 9.67 1.78 -2.74
C THR A 33 8.84 3.04 -2.66
N LEU A 34 7.51 2.93 -2.76
CA LEU A 34 6.61 4.07 -2.65
C LEU A 34 6.63 4.67 -1.24
N LYS A 35 6.54 3.84 -0.18
CA LYS A 35 6.65 4.27 1.23
C LYS A 35 7.96 5.03 1.46
N ALA A 36 9.09 4.44 1.09
CA ALA A 36 10.39 5.08 1.26
C ALA A 36 10.50 6.42 0.52
N ALA A 37 9.82 6.58 -0.63
CA ALA A 37 9.78 7.84 -1.36
C ALA A 37 8.94 8.92 -0.64
N VAL A 38 7.81 8.53 -0.03
CA VAL A 38 6.94 9.40 0.78
C VAL A 38 7.67 9.85 2.05
N GLU A 39 8.36 8.93 2.72
CA GLU A 39 9.09 9.17 3.97
C GLU A 39 10.28 10.14 3.83
N ARG A 40 10.68 10.49 2.60
CA ARG A 40 11.62 11.61 2.37
C ARG A 40 11.02 12.96 2.75
N LYS A 41 9.71 13.06 2.90
CA LYS A 41 8.97 14.30 3.20
C LYS A 41 8.20 14.20 4.50
N ASP A 42 7.47 13.12 4.71
CA ASP A 42 6.61 12.94 5.88
C ASP A 42 6.66 11.47 6.30
N PRO A 43 6.97 11.15 7.58
CA PRO A 43 6.94 9.77 8.06
C PRO A 43 5.55 9.15 7.92
N VAL A 44 5.50 7.87 7.53
CA VAL A 44 4.26 7.12 7.36
C VAL A 44 4.38 5.80 8.10
N ASP A 45 3.60 5.65 9.16
CA ASP A 45 3.60 4.45 10.00
C ASP A 45 2.77 3.32 9.34
N LEU A 46 3.45 2.55 8.49
CA LEU A 46 2.90 1.38 7.84
C LEU A 46 3.83 0.19 8.03
N ASP A 47 3.27 -0.94 8.46
CA ASP A 47 4.01 -2.17 8.67
C ASP A 47 4.65 -2.70 7.38
N GLU A 48 5.98 -2.70 7.33
CA GLU A 48 6.76 -3.09 6.16
C GLU A 48 6.64 -4.58 5.83
N ASP A 49 6.42 -5.43 6.83
CA ASP A 49 6.22 -6.86 6.63
C ASP A 49 4.92 -7.11 5.85
N THR A 50 3.83 -6.44 6.23
CA THR A 50 2.56 -6.46 5.50
C THR A 50 2.71 -5.89 4.08
N LEU A 51 3.44 -4.78 3.89
CA LEU A 51 3.71 -4.24 2.55
C LEU A 51 4.49 -5.22 1.66
N SER A 52 5.49 -5.89 2.24
CA SER A 52 6.29 -6.92 1.58
C SER A 52 5.43 -8.11 1.16
N LEU A 53 4.54 -8.57 2.05
CA LEU A 53 3.60 -9.65 1.76
C LEU A 53 2.63 -9.28 0.64
N LEU A 54 2.04 -8.08 0.67
CA LEU A 54 1.12 -7.59 -0.36
C LEU A 54 1.79 -7.47 -1.74
N ASN A 55 3.04 -6.99 -1.79
CA ASN A 55 3.83 -6.95 -3.03
C ASN A 55 3.99 -8.34 -3.65
N LYS A 56 4.27 -9.36 -2.84
CA LYS A 56 4.43 -10.73 -3.32
C LYS A 56 3.10 -11.31 -3.79
N LEU A 57 2.05 -11.19 -2.99
CA LEU A 57 0.70 -11.67 -3.33
C LEU A 57 0.14 -11.00 -4.60
N TYR A 58 0.53 -9.76 -4.87
CA TYR A 58 0.19 -9.07 -6.11
C TYR A 58 0.78 -9.75 -7.36
N ILE A 59 2.04 -10.21 -7.29
CA ILE A 59 2.69 -10.94 -8.40
C ILE A 59 1.97 -12.28 -8.62
N ASP A 60 1.74 -13.05 -7.55
CA ASP A 60 1.07 -14.36 -7.60
C ASP A 60 -0.35 -14.25 -8.17
N SER A 61 -1.09 -13.19 -7.79
CA SER A 61 -2.45 -12.96 -8.29
C SER A 61 -2.53 -12.72 -9.82
N ARG A 62 -1.43 -12.28 -10.44
CA ARG A 62 -1.35 -12.06 -11.89
C ARG A 62 -0.77 -13.27 -12.65
N TYR A 63 -0.12 -14.20 -11.95
CA TYR A 63 0.49 -15.40 -12.52
C TYR A 63 0.16 -16.62 -11.67
N PRO A 64 -1.07 -17.15 -11.72
CA PRO A 64 -1.56 -18.22 -10.84
C PRO A 64 -0.90 -19.60 -11.06
N GLY A 65 0.11 -19.70 -11.94
CA GLY A 65 0.87 -20.91 -12.20
C GLY A 65 2.01 -21.17 -11.21
N GLU A 66 2.44 -20.17 -10.45
CA GLU A 66 3.32 -20.36 -9.30
C GLU A 66 2.44 -20.61 -8.07
N PHE A 67 2.56 -21.79 -7.46
CA PHE A 67 1.88 -22.10 -6.19
C PHE A 67 2.18 -20.98 -5.19
N GLY A 68 1.16 -20.19 -4.85
CA GLY A 68 1.31 -18.96 -4.08
C GLY A 68 1.93 -19.17 -2.71
N LEU A 69 2.54 -18.11 -2.16
CA LEU A 69 3.26 -18.09 -0.89
C LEU A 69 2.46 -18.52 0.35
N LEU A 70 1.14 -18.67 0.23
CA LEU A 70 0.27 -19.09 1.32
C LEU A 70 0.12 -20.62 1.30
N PRO A 71 0.01 -21.28 2.47
CA PRO A 71 -0.08 -22.75 2.56
C PRO A 71 -1.19 -23.36 1.68
N THR A 72 -2.24 -22.59 1.40
CA THR A 72 -3.42 -22.95 0.61
C THR A 72 -3.49 -22.26 -0.76
N GLY A 73 -2.52 -21.41 -1.13
CA GLY A 73 -2.53 -20.58 -2.34
C GLY A 73 -3.50 -19.38 -2.32
N ALA A 74 -4.44 -19.34 -1.37
CA ALA A 74 -5.35 -18.23 -1.13
C ALA A 74 -5.35 -17.82 0.35
N PRO A 75 -5.53 -16.52 0.67
CA PRO A 75 -5.62 -16.06 2.05
C PRO A 75 -6.84 -16.65 2.75
N THR A 76 -6.64 -17.01 4.01
CA THR A 76 -7.69 -17.35 4.96
C THR A 76 -8.61 -16.14 5.20
N VAL A 77 -9.77 -16.38 5.80
CA VAL A 77 -10.71 -15.31 6.14
C VAL A 77 -10.08 -14.30 7.11
N ASP A 78 -9.24 -14.76 8.04
CA ASP A 78 -8.60 -13.89 9.02
C ASP A 78 -7.49 -13.05 8.39
N GLU A 79 -6.64 -13.63 7.54
CA GLU A 79 -5.66 -12.86 6.74
C GLU A 79 -6.36 -11.84 5.82
N ALA A 80 -7.48 -12.22 5.20
CA ALA A 80 -8.27 -11.30 4.38
C ALA A 80 -8.84 -10.13 5.20
N ARG A 81 -9.25 -10.36 6.45
CA ARG A 81 -9.68 -9.29 7.36
C ARG A 81 -8.51 -8.39 7.75
N GLU A 82 -7.36 -8.96 8.08
CA GLU A 82 -6.15 -8.20 8.40
C GLU A 82 -5.73 -7.30 7.23
N PHE A 83 -5.74 -7.81 6.00
CA PHE A 83 -5.47 -7.01 4.81
C PHE A 83 -6.50 -5.90 4.58
N ALA A 84 -7.78 -6.14 4.88
CA ALA A 84 -8.81 -5.11 4.75
C ALA A 84 -8.65 -4.01 5.82
N LEU A 85 -8.33 -4.38 7.06
CA LEU A 85 -8.04 -3.45 8.14
C LEU A 85 -6.80 -2.61 7.83
N PHE A 86 -5.75 -3.24 7.31
CA PHE A 86 -4.53 -2.55 6.89
C PHE A 86 -4.79 -1.51 5.79
N ALA A 87 -5.61 -1.86 4.78
CA ALA A 87 -6.03 -0.91 3.74
C ALA A 87 -6.78 0.29 4.32
N HIS A 88 -7.71 0.03 5.24
CA HIS A 88 -8.51 1.08 5.89
C HIS A 88 -7.61 2.02 6.71
N GLU A 89 -6.67 1.47 7.48
CA GLU A 89 -5.74 2.25 8.27
C GLU A 89 -4.82 3.11 7.41
N THR A 90 -4.33 2.54 6.30
CA THR A 90 -3.52 3.28 5.32
C THR A 90 -4.30 4.48 4.78
N MET A 91 -5.56 4.27 4.40
CA MET A 91 -6.42 5.34 3.87
C MET A 91 -6.70 6.43 4.92
N ARG A 92 -6.87 6.05 6.19
CA ARG A 92 -7.03 6.99 7.30
C ARG A 92 -5.80 7.88 7.45
N ILE A 93 -4.61 7.28 7.56
CA ILE A 93 -3.33 8.00 7.69
C ILE A 93 -3.11 8.93 6.50
N THR A 94 -3.30 8.44 5.28
CA THR A 94 -3.17 9.27 4.07
C THR A 94 -4.11 10.47 4.09
N THR A 95 -5.37 10.27 4.48
CA THR A 95 -6.34 11.38 4.55
C THR A 95 -5.94 12.41 5.60
N GLU A 96 -5.41 11.98 6.74
CA GLU A 96 -4.95 12.87 7.81
C GLU A 96 -3.75 13.72 7.38
N ILE A 97 -2.77 13.12 6.69
CA ILE A 97 -1.62 13.84 6.14
C ILE A 97 -2.09 14.87 5.12
N LEU A 98 -2.94 14.49 4.16
CA LEU A 98 -3.46 15.40 3.14
C LEU A 98 -4.28 16.55 3.76
N ALA A 99 -5.12 16.26 4.76
CA ALA A 99 -5.89 17.28 5.46
C ALA A 99 -5.01 18.24 6.28
N GLY A 100 -3.92 17.72 6.87
CA GLY A 100 -2.95 18.50 7.63
C GLY A 100 -2.09 19.43 6.76
N GLN A 101 -1.83 19.05 5.51
CA GLN A 101 -1.04 19.85 4.55
C GLN A 101 -1.89 20.85 3.73
N GLY A 102 -3.22 20.73 3.75
CA GLY A 102 -4.16 21.65 3.08
C GLY A 102 -4.26 23.08 3.66
N LYS A 103 -3.35 23.52 4.53
CA LYS A 103 -3.23 24.95 4.89
C LYS A 103 -2.22 25.61 3.94
N PRO A 104 -2.68 26.52 3.07
CA PRO A 104 -1.89 27.00 1.96
C PRO A 104 -0.70 27.85 2.44
N GLY A 105 0.49 27.42 2.06
CA GLY A 105 1.73 28.18 2.16
C GLY A 105 2.28 28.51 0.78
N ARG A 106 1.83 29.67 0.26
CA ARG A 106 2.32 30.47 -0.88
C ARG A 106 1.92 30.08 -2.30
#